data_AF-A0A7G9YY57-F1
#
_entry.id   AF-A0A7G9YY57-F1
#
_cell.length_a   1.000
_cell.length_b   1.000
_cell.length_c   1.000
_cell.angle_alpha   90.00
_cell.angle_beta   90.00
_cell.angle_gamma   90.00
#
_symmetry.space_group_name_H-M   'P 1'
#
loop_
_entity.id
_entity.type
_entity.pdbx_description
1 polymer ?
#
loop_
_entity_poly.entity_id
_entity_poly.type
_entity_poly.pdbx_seq_one_letter_code
_entity_poly.pdbx_strand_id
1 'polypeptide(L)'
;MRYKWKKWKKYNGWIYCVVIAIAVFVILYYAYPNTDQDNARYILSAISQGLAAILALVFTITLVVAQMTRRYTAMDKIIFRHETIFLMIIFGLGVVTPLLVLKTELWRLGVNLSIAFTVFCVFSLIPFLKGVNWVLKYEFGVNALYKEIMVAIESENKESVDVEELTEIGEIAVTEAPENTVVTIIRLLSQIGKKCAEKGLGDKTSWVVNGLSVIGVESVGRKFEEASFFAATGLKQIGVVAAKIGLTGGLLGDPATDAINGLKDIGTKAAENGLKKRDITIRAAEGLRDIGMELEGKYLAVNGLWCLGAFVMEYLPEHCDRVIQNLKKIENEIGKDALMSWGKNCISDYPNLKASFEEFKKRYNEG
;
A
#
# COMPACT_ATOMS: atom_id res chain seq x y z
N MET A 1 1.64 -18.53 -8.10
CA MET A 1 2.89 -18.62 -7.30
C MET A 1 3.19 -17.39 -6.42
N ARG A 2 2.86 -16.13 -6.79
CA ARG A 2 3.16 -14.92 -5.96
C ARG A 2 2.53 -14.91 -4.54
N TYR A 3 1.38 -15.56 -4.33
CA TYR A 3 0.75 -15.63 -2.99
C TYR A 3 1.59 -16.42 -1.97
N LYS A 4 2.30 -17.49 -2.40
CA LYS A 4 3.18 -18.28 -1.53
C LYS A 4 4.40 -17.48 -1.08
N TRP A 5 4.94 -16.61 -1.93
CA TRP A 5 6.14 -15.82 -1.64
C TRP A 5 5.88 -14.70 -0.61
N LYS A 6 4.69 -14.07 -0.66
CA LYS A 6 4.27 -13.07 0.36
C LYS A 6 4.01 -13.69 1.74
N LYS A 7 3.44 -14.91 1.80
CA LYS A 7 3.35 -15.67 3.07
C LYS A 7 4.75 -15.87 3.67
N TRP A 8 5.72 -16.21 2.82
CA TRP A 8 7.09 -16.50 3.22
C TRP A 8 7.79 -15.32 3.93
N LYS A 9 7.70 -14.09 3.41
CA LYS A 9 8.33 -12.91 4.04
C LYS A 9 7.79 -12.63 5.45
N LYS A 10 6.51 -12.94 5.71
CA LYS A 10 5.90 -12.82 7.05
C LYS A 10 6.40 -13.91 8.01
N TYR A 11 6.64 -15.13 7.52
CA TYR A 11 7.16 -16.23 8.33
C TYR A 11 8.66 -16.14 8.62
N ASN A 12 9.43 -15.36 7.85
CA ASN A 12 10.87 -15.22 8.07
C ASN A 12 11.21 -14.80 9.51
N GLY A 13 10.48 -13.84 10.09
CA GLY A 13 10.71 -13.40 11.47
C GLY A 13 10.56 -14.53 12.50
N TRP A 14 9.56 -15.40 12.30
CA TRP A 14 9.31 -16.55 13.17
C TRP A 14 10.41 -17.61 13.04
N ILE A 15 10.87 -17.87 11.81
CA ILE A 15 11.96 -18.81 11.55
C ILE A 15 13.24 -18.35 12.26
N TYR A 16 13.57 -17.04 12.20
CA TYR A 16 14.72 -16.50 12.94
C TYR A 16 14.61 -16.74 14.46
N CYS A 17 13.42 -16.57 15.03
CA CYS A 17 13.19 -16.84 16.46
C CYS A 17 13.47 -18.32 16.80
N VAL A 18 13.00 -19.25 15.97
CA VAL A 18 13.24 -20.69 16.16
C VAL A 18 14.72 -21.03 16.05
N VAL A 19 15.41 -20.52 15.02
CA VAL A 19 16.85 -20.77 14.82
C VAL A 19 17.69 -20.26 15.99
N ILE A 20 17.40 -19.06 16.50
CA ILE A 20 18.08 -18.50 17.67
C ILE A 20 17.84 -19.38 18.91
N ALA A 21 16.59 -19.82 19.13
CA ALA A 21 16.26 -20.67 20.27
C ALA A 21 16.98 -22.03 20.22
N ILE A 22 17.05 -22.66 19.03
CA ILE A 22 17.80 -23.92 18.82
C ILE A 22 19.29 -23.69 19.05
N ALA A 23 19.86 -22.61 18.54
CA ALA A 23 21.28 -22.29 18.75
C ALA A 23 21.60 -22.09 20.24
N VAL A 24 20.77 -21.34 20.97
CA VAL A 24 20.91 -21.16 22.42
C VAL A 24 20.81 -22.50 23.15
N PHE A 25 19.84 -23.35 22.78
CA PHE A 25 19.71 -24.68 23.35
C PHE A 25 20.97 -25.53 23.16
N VAL A 26 21.51 -25.57 21.93
CA VAL A 26 22.72 -26.32 21.60
C VAL A 26 23.93 -25.79 22.36
N ILE A 27 24.11 -24.47 22.42
CA ILE A 27 25.21 -23.85 23.16
C ILE A 27 25.13 -24.21 24.65
N LEU A 28 23.95 -24.07 25.28
CA LEU A 28 23.77 -24.41 26.69
C LEU A 28 23.98 -25.90 26.96
N TYR A 29 23.54 -26.77 26.04
CA TYR A 29 23.72 -28.21 26.15
C TYR A 29 25.21 -28.61 26.18
N TYR A 30 26.05 -27.96 25.37
CA TYR A 30 27.49 -28.25 25.31
C TYR A 30 28.31 -27.49 26.36
N ALA A 31 27.99 -26.23 26.64
CA ALA A 31 28.79 -25.38 27.52
C ALA A 31 28.55 -25.63 29.02
N TYR A 32 27.32 -26.04 29.41
CA TYR A 32 26.92 -26.20 30.81
C TYR A 32 26.33 -27.59 31.06
N PRO A 33 27.16 -28.65 31.10
CA PRO A 33 26.68 -30.02 31.27
C PRO A 33 26.15 -30.32 32.69
N ASN A 34 26.58 -29.58 33.72
CA ASN A 34 26.15 -29.78 35.11
C ASN A 34 25.67 -28.46 35.73
N THR A 35 24.35 -28.35 35.92
CA THR A 35 23.72 -27.25 36.65
C THR A 35 23.37 -27.72 38.05
N ASP A 36 23.85 -26.98 39.06
CA ASP A 36 23.52 -27.23 40.47
C ASP A 36 22.02 -27.04 40.73
N GLN A 37 21.45 -27.88 41.61
CA GLN A 37 20.01 -27.99 41.84
C GLN A 37 19.40 -26.70 42.42
N ASP A 38 20.09 -26.03 43.33
CA ASP A 38 19.60 -24.80 43.95
C ASP A 38 19.57 -23.64 42.95
N ASN A 39 20.61 -23.54 42.12
CA ASN A 39 20.67 -22.56 41.02
C ASN A 39 19.57 -22.82 39.97
N ALA A 40 19.32 -24.10 39.64
CA ALA A 40 18.26 -24.48 38.72
C ALA A 40 16.87 -24.02 39.20
N ARG A 41 16.57 -24.18 40.50
CA ARG A 41 15.28 -23.77 41.07
C ARG A 41 15.06 -22.27 40.97
N TYR A 42 16.09 -21.47 41.30
CA TYR A 42 16.02 -20.03 41.22
C TYR A 42 15.79 -19.56 39.76
N ILE A 43 16.57 -20.11 38.81
CA ILE A 43 16.46 -19.75 37.39
C ILE A 43 15.07 -20.09 36.83
N LEU A 44 14.56 -21.30 37.09
CA LEU A 44 13.25 -21.72 36.57
C LEU A 44 12.10 -20.88 37.15
N SER A 45 12.17 -20.54 38.44
CA SER A 45 11.20 -19.64 39.08
C SER A 45 11.24 -18.24 38.47
N ALA A 46 12.43 -17.66 38.33
CA ALA A 46 12.63 -16.34 37.75
C ALA A 46 12.14 -16.27 36.28
N ILE A 47 12.40 -17.32 35.49
CA ILE A 47 11.91 -17.43 34.11
C ILE A 47 10.37 -17.40 34.07
N SER A 48 9.72 -18.24 34.88
CA SER A 48 8.26 -18.34 34.87
C SER A 48 7.61 -17.00 35.24
N GLN A 49 8.12 -16.36 36.30
CA GLN A 49 7.64 -15.04 36.75
C GLN A 49 7.89 -13.95 35.69
N GLY A 50 9.08 -13.92 35.10
CA GLY A 50 9.44 -12.96 34.05
C GLY A 50 8.58 -13.09 32.80
N LEU A 51 8.37 -14.32 32.30
CA LEU A 51 7.50 -14.57 31.15
C LEU A 51 6.04 -14.22 31.44
N ALA A 52 5.54 -14.52 32.64
CA ALA A 52 4.19 -14.15 33.05
C ALA A 52 4.00 -12.63 33.07
N ALA A 53 4.98 -11.89 33.62
CA ALA A 53 4.96 -10.43 33.63
C ALA A 53 4.99 -9.82 32.22
N ILE A 54 5.85 -10.34 31.34
CA ILE A 54 5.94 -9.91 29.93
C ILE A 54 4.63 -10.17 29.20
N LEU A 55 4.06 -11.38 29.36
CA LEU A 55 2.78 -11.74 28.73
C LEU A 55 1.66 -10.80 29.19
N ALA A 56 1.56 -10.57 30.50
CA ALA A 56 0.57 -9.66 31.07
C ALA A 56 0.73 -8.24 30.49
N LEU A 57 1.95 -7.71 30.46
CA LEU A 57 2.24 -6.38 29.92
C LEU A 57 1.85 -6.26 28.45
N VAL A 58 2.30 -7.19 27.61
CA VAL A 58 2.01 -7.17 26.16
C VAL A 58 0.51 -7.27 25.90
N PHE A 59 -0.18 -8.12 26.66
CA PHE A 59 -1.63 -8.27 26.57
C PHE A 59 -2.35 -6.99 26.99
N THR A 60 -1.96 -6.37 28.11
CA THR A 60 -2.54 -5.11 28.58
C THR A 60 -2.33 -3.98 27.57
N ILE A 61 -1.11 -3.80 27.03
CA ILE A 61 -0.86 -2.78 26.01
C ILE A 61 -1.72 -3.04 24.77
N THR A 62 -1.79 -4.28 24.30
CA THR A 62 -2.60 -4.65 23.13
C THR A 62 -4.09 -4.34 23.37
N LEU A 63 -4.59 -4.62 24.57
CA LEU A 63 -5.96 -4.28 24.97
C LEU A 63 -6.21 -2.78 25.02
N VAL A 64 -5.32 -2.02 25.67
CA VAL A 64 -5.43 -0.56 25.76
C VAL A 64 -5.46 0.06 24.37
N VAL A 65 -4.57 -0.38 23.48
CA VAL A 65 -4.53 0.13 22.10
C VAL A 65 -5.80 -0.24 21.33
N ALA A 66 -6.32 -1.47 21.49
CA ALA A 66 -7.58 -1.87 20.90
C ALA A 66 -8.79 -1.08 21.42
N GLN A 67 -8.78 -0.72 22.71
CA GLN A 67 -9.81 0.13 23.33
C GLN A 67 -9.73 1.58 22.81
N MET A 68 -8.51 2.14 22.70
CA MET A 68 -8.30 3.49 22.18
C MET A 68 -8.76 3.65 20.72
N THR A 69 -8.71 2.58 19.92
CA THR A 69 -9.21 2.60 18.53
C THR A 69 -10.75 2.62 18.44
N ARG A 70 -11.48 2.66 19.56
CA ARG A 70 -12.94 2.83 19.68
C ARG A 70 -13.79 1.90 18.82
N ARG A 71 -13.27 0.75 18.41
CA ARG A 71 -14.00 -0.24 17.62
C ARG A 71 -13.98 -1.57 18.35
N TYR A 72 -15.09 -1.97 18.94
CA TYR A 72 -15.25 -3.30 19.54
C TYR A 72 -14.92 -4.44 18.55
N THR A 73 -15.15 -4.21 17.26
CA THR A 73 -14.74 -5.13 16.17
C THR A 73 -13.22 -5.22 15.95
N ALA A 74 -12.44 -4.21 16.39
CA ALA A 74 -10.99 -4.25 16.35
C ALA A 74 -10.41 -5.22 17.38
N MET A 75 -11.02 -5.26 18.57
CA MET A 75 -10.62 -6.17 19.63
C MET A 75 -10.77 -7.62 19.17
N ASP A 76 -11.90 -7.94 18.52
CA ASP A 76 -12.15 -9.29 18.01
C ASP A 76 -11.09 -9.71 16.98
N LYS A 77 -10.80 -8.80 16.04
CA LYS A 77 -9.86 -9.07 14.94
C LYS A 77 -8.39 -9.13 15.38
N ILE A 78 -7.99 -8.37 16.40
CA ILE A 78 -6.61 -8.35 16.91
C ILE A 78 -6.38 -9.51 17.88
N ILE A 79 -7.28 -9.71 18.84
CA ILE A 79 -7.12 -10.70 19.93
C ILE A 79 -7.40 -12.11 19.43
N PHE A 80 -8.48 -12.32 18.67
CA PHE A 80 -8.83 -13.66 18.17
C PHE A 80 -8.15 -14.00 16.85
N ARG A 81 -7.14 -13.22 16.44
CA ARG A 81 -6.27 -13.62 15.34
C ARG A 81 -5.57 -14.91 15.74
N HIS A 82 -5.62 -15.92 14.86
CA HIS A 82 -4.96 -17.21 15.12
C HIS A 82 -3.47 -17.07 15.49
N GLU A 83 -2.78 -16.05 14.96
CA GLU A 83 -1.38 -15.75 15.30
C GLU A 83 -1.21 -15.30 16.76
N THR A 84 -2.12 -14.44 17.25
CA THR A 84 -2.11 -13.95 18.64
C THR A 84 -2.47 -15.09 19.60
N ILE A 85 -3.52 -15.86 19.28
CA ILE A 85 -3.93 -17.03 20.07
C ILE A 85 -2.77 -18.04 20.15
N PHE A 86 -2.13 -18.34 19.02
CA PHE A 86 -0.99 -19.24 18.97
C PHE A 86 0.17 -18.74 19.84
N LEU A 87 0.49 -17.44 19.79
CA LEU A 87 1.53 -16.84 20.63
C LEU A 87 1.14 -16.88 22.12
N MET A 88 -0.12 -16.60 22.47
CA MET A 88 -0.61 -16.72 23.85
C MET A 88 -0.49 -18.15 24.38
N ILE A 89 -0.82 -19.16 23.57
CA ILE A 89 -0.66 -20.57 23.95
C ILE A 89 0.82 -20.90 24.15
N ILE A 90 1.69 -20.48 23.23
CA ILE A 90 3.14 -20.66 23.36
C ILE A 90 3.66 -20.03 24.66
N PHE A 91 3.30 -18.78 24.93
CA PHE A 91 3.73 -18.10 26.14
C PHE A 91 3.19 -18.77 27.40
N GLY A 92 1.93 -19.22 27.39
CA GLY A 92 1.34 -19.99 28.47
C GLY A 92 2.13 -21.27 28.74
N LEU A 93 2.50 -22.02 27.69
CA LEU A 93 3.39 -23.18 27.81
C LEU A 93 4.76 -22.78 28.35
N GLY A 94 5.32 -21.65 27.90
CA GLY A 94 6.61 -21.14 28.38
C GLY A 94 6.62 -20.76 29.86
N VAL A 95 5.50 -20.31 30.40
CA VAL A 95 5.33 -20.05 31.84
C VAL A 95 5.18 -21.35 32.62
N VAL A 96 4.45 -22.34 32.08
CA VAL A 96 4.13 -23.61 32.75
C VAL A 96 5.30 -24.62 32.70
N THR A 97 6.06 -24.67 31.60
CA THR A 97 7.17 -25.63 31.43
C THR A 97 8.21 -25.54 32.55
N PRO A 98 8.73 -24.35 32.95
CA PRO A 98 9.65 -24.25 34.09
C PRO A 98 9.06 -24.78 35.40
N LEU A 99 7.75 -24.55 35.63
CA LEU A 99 7.04 -25.05 36.82
C LEU A 99 6.86 -26.57 36.80
N LEU A 100 6.66 -27.17 35.62
CA LEU A 100 6.60 -28.63 35.46
C LEU A 100 7.98 -29.27 35.68
N VAL A 101 9.05 -28.65 35.16
CA VAL A 101 10.42 -29.12 35.39
C VAL A 101 10.78 -29.10 36.88
N LEU A 102 10.31 -28.09 37.62
CA LEU A 102 10.47 -28.01 39.08
C LEU A 102 9.85 -29.21 39.81
N LYS A 103 8.77 -29.79 39.26
CA LYS A 103 8.06 -30.93 39.87
C LYS A 103 8.61 -32.29 39.45
N THR A 104 9.14 -32.43 38.24
CA THR A 104 9.56 -33.74 37.68
C THR A 104 11.03 -34.09 37.92
N GLU A 105 11.80 -33.20 38.58
CA GLU A 105 13.22 -33.37 38.90
C GLU A 105 14.15 -33.61 37.69
N LEU A 106 13.70 -33.30 36.47
CA LEU A 106 14.49 -33.40 35.23
C LEU A 106 15.38 -32.15 35.02
N TRP A 107 16.22 -31.84 36.00
CA TRP A 107 16.94 -30.57 36.09
C TRP A 107 17.82 -30.24 34.88
N ARG A 108 18.63 -31.19 34.42
CA ARG A 108 19.63 -30.95 33.38
C ARG A 108 19.02 -30.55 32.03
N LEU A 109 18.09 -31.37 31.53
CA LEU A 109 17.45 -31.10 30.23
C LEU A 109 16.37 -30.03 30.36
N GLY A 110 15.64 -30.00 31.47
CA GLY A 110 14.54 -29.08 31.70
C GLY A 110 14.97 -27.63 31.82
N VAL A 111 16.10 -27.33 32.46
CA VAL A 111 16.63 -25.95 32.57
C VAL A 111 17.04 -25.42 31.19
N ASN A 112 17.83 -26.18 30.43
CA ASN A 112 18.28 -25.75 29.10
C ASN A 112 17.09 -25.56 28.14
N LEU A 113 16.11 -26.47 28.18
CA LEU A 113 14.89 -26.34 27.38
C LEU A 113 14.08 -25.10 27.80
N SER A 114 13.92 -24.85 29.10
CA SER A 114 13.19 -23.69 29.62
C SER A 114 13.85 -22.38 29.21
N ILE A 115 15.18 -22.28 29.28
CA ILE A 115 15.92 -21.09 28.83
C ILE A 115 15.74 -20.89 27.33
N ALA A 116 15.92 -21.94 26.52
CA ALA A 116 15.75 -21.86 25.07
C ALA A 116 14.32 -21.43 24.69
N PHE A 117 13.31 -21.97 25.38
CA PHE A 117 11.91 -21.61 25.17
C PHE A 117 11.61 -20.17 25.60
N THR A 118 12.24 -19.70 26.67
CA THR A 118 12.15 -18.29 27.12
C THR A 118 12.71 -17.35 26.08
N VAL A 119 13.88 -17.66 25.53
CA VAL A 119 14.50 -16.91 24.44
C VAL A 119 13.56 -16.86 23.24
N PHE A 120 13.00 -18.01 22.84
CA PHE A 120 12.00 -18.05 21.77
C PHE A 120 10.80 -17.13 22.04
N CYS A 121 10.22 -17.19 23.24
CA CYS A 121 9.09 -16.35 23.64
C CYS A 121 9.45 -14.87 23.52
N VAL A 122 10.56 -14.42 24.12
CA VAL A 122 10.99 -13.02 24.09
C VAL A 122 11.23 -12.53 22.65
N PHE A 123 11.94 -13.30 21.82
CA PHE A 123 12.19 -12.89 20.43
C PHE A 123 10.93 -12.91 19.57
N SER A 124 9.97 -13.80 19.85
CA SER A 124 8.69 -13.87 19.14
C SER A 124 7.80 -12.64 19.36
N LEU A 125 8.08 -11.82 20.38
CA LEU A 125 7.40 -10.54 20.57
C LEU A 125 7.66 -9.55 19.42
N ILE A 126 8.85 -9.58 18.81
CA ILE A 126 9.19 -8.66 17.73
C ILE A 126 8.28 -8.85 16.50
N PRO A 127 8.16 -10.05 15.91
CA PRO A 127 7.23 -10.26 14.79
C PRO A 127 5.77 -10.06 15.20
N PHE A 128 5.41 -10.37 16.46
CA PHE A 128 4.07 -10.10 16.99
C PHE A 128 3.75 -8.60 17.02
N LEU A 129 4.60 -7.79 17.66
CA LEU A 129 4.42 -6.33 17.76
C LEU A 129 4.43 -5.67 16.38
N LYS A 130 5.27 -6.13 15.45
CA LYS A 130 5.23 -5.69 14.05
C LYS A 130 3.88 -6.01 13.39
N GLY A 131 3.33 -7.20 13.66
CA GLY A 131 2.01 -7.61 13.18
C GLY A 131 0.87 -6.76 13.73
N VAL A 132 0.91 -6.44 15.03
CA VAL A 132 -0.06 -5.55 15.69
C VAL A 132 0.04 -4.13 15.14
N ASN A 133 1.25 -3.56 15.08
CA ASN A 133 1.48 -2.23 14.52
C ASN A 133 0.97 -2.11 13.08
N TRP A 134 1.20 -3.13 12.25
CA TRP A 134 0.70 -3.15 10.87
C TRP A 134 -0.83 -3.09 10.80
N VAL A 135 -1.53 -3.87 11.64
CA VAL A 135 -3.00 -3.89 11.69
C VAL A 135 -3.52 -2.52 12.17
N LEU A 136 -2.90 -1.95 13.19
CA LEU A 136 -3.29 -0.65 13.74
C LEU A 136 -3.11 0.46 12.71
N LYS A 137 -1.94 0.56 12.08
CA LYS A 137 -1.65 1.59 11.08
C LYS A 137 -2.59 1.50 9.87
N TYR A 138 -2.70 0.31 9.27
CA TYR A 138 -3.32 0.17 7.95
C TYR A 138 -4.80 -0.24 7.95
N GLU A 139 -5.26 -0.99 8.95
CA GLU A 139 -6.66 -1.40 9.00
C GLU A 139 -7.50 -0.44 9.84
N PHE A 140 -6.95 0.08 10.94
CA PHE A 140 -7.69 0.96 11.83
C PHE A 140 -7.40 2.43 11.58
N GLY A 141 -6.13 2.84 11.53
CA GLY A 141 -5.70 4.23 11.32
C GLY A 141 -6.27 4.80 10.02
N VAL A 142 -5.98 4.15 8.90
CA VAL A 142 -6.52 4.54 7.57
C VAL A 142 -8.05 4.68 7.56
N ASN A 143 -8.78 3.74 8.17
CA ASN A 143 -10.24 3.78 8.20
C ASN A 143 -10.81 4.77 9.22
N ALA A 144 -10.03 5.18 10.22
CA ALA A 144 -10.41 6.22 11.16
C ALA A 144 -10.22 7.59 10.50
N LEU A 145 -9.03 7.83 9.94
CA LEU A 145 -8.71 9.03 9.16
C LEU A 145 -9.71 9.24 8.02
N TYR A 146 -10.01 8.21 7.23
CA TYR A 146 -11.04 8.30 6.19
C TYR A 146 -12.38 8.83 6.71
N LYS A 147 -12.85 8.32 7.86
CA LYS A 147 -14.15 8.77 8.42
C LYS A 147 -14.08 10.20 8.91
N GLU A 148 -13.00 10.57 9.57
CA GLU A 148 -12.77 11.92 10.06
C GLU A 148 -12.72 12.92 8.92
N ILE A 149 -11.93 12.63 7.87
CA ILE A 149 -11.84 13.43 6.65
C ILE A 149 -13.21 13.56 5.98
N MET A 150 -13.97 12.47 5.85
CA MET A 150 -15.29 12.53 5.22
C MET A 150 -16.29 13.38 6.03
N VAL A 151 -16.24 13.31 7.37
CA VAL A 151 -17.05 14.19 8.23
C VAL A 151 -16.61 15.65 8.07
N ALA A 152 -15.31 15.90 8.01
CA ALA A 152 -14.76 17.25 7.81
C ALA A 152 -15.19 17.84 6.46
N ILE A 153 -15.17 17.05 5.37
CA ILE A 153 -15.61 17.48 4.03
C ILE A 153 -17.12 17.78 3.98
N GLU A 154 -17.93 17.06 4.75
CA GLU A 154 -19.36 17.33 4.84
C GLU A 154 -19.68 18.51 5.76
N SER A 155 -18.81 18.80 6.72
CA SER A 155 -18.87 20.05 7.46
C SER A 155 -18.47 21.21 6.53
N GLU A 156 -19.17 22.34 6.58
CA GLU A 156 -18.84 23.50 5.75
C GLU A 156 -17.48 24.15 6.15
N ASN A 157 -16.77 23.59 7.13
CA ASN A 157 -15.48 24.05 7.59
C ASN A 157 -14.32 23.49 6.74
N LYS A 158 -14.03 24.18 5.63
CA LYS A 158 -12.98 23.80 4.66
C LYS A 158 -11.59 23.65 5.27
N GLU A 159 -11.26 24.39 6.33
CA GLU A 159 -9.93 24.37 6.95
C GLU A 159 -9.66 23.08 7.74
N SER A 160 -10.72 22.40 8.19
CA SER A 160 -10.60 21.15 8.96
C SER A 160 -10.29 19.91 8.11
N VAL A 161 -10.29 20.05 6.78
CA VAL A 161 -10.05 18.93 5.86
C VAL A 161 -8.53 18.69 5.73
N ASP A 162 -8.02 17.72 6.48
CA ASP A 162 -6.64 17.25 6.37
C ASP A 162 -6.57 15.92 5.61
N VAL A 163 -6.12 15.99 4.35
CA VAL A 163 -5.94 14.81 3.47
C VAL A 163 -4.48 14.37 3.37
N GLU A 164 -3.57 15.09 4.02
CA GLU A 164 -2.12 14.92 3.89
C GLU A 164 -1.68 13.63 4.56
N GLU A 165 -2.07 13.43 5.81
CA GLU A 165 -1.69 12.24 6.59
C GLU A 165 -2.07 10.93 5.88
N LEU A 166 -3.29 10.85 5.31
CA LEU A 166 -3.72 9.64 4.60
C LEU A 166 -2.94 9.44 3.29
N THR A 167 -2.55 10.52 2.62
CA THR A 167 -1.72 10.50 1.42
C THR A 167 -0.33 9.96 1.75
N GLU A 168 0.32 10.50 2.78
CA GLU A 168 1.63 10.04 3.25
C GLU A 168 1.61 8.57 3.66
N ILE A 169 0.55 8.13 4.36
CA ILE A 169 0.36 6.72 4.71
C ILE A 169 0.28 5.86 3.43
N GLY A 170 -0.37 6.35 2.39
CA GLY A 170 -0.46 5.68 1.09
C GLY A 170 0.89 5.55 0.39
N GLU A 171 1.70 6.60 0.39
CA GLU A 171 3.05 6.61 -0.18
C GLU A 171 4.00 5.66 0.57
N ILE A 172 3.93 5.63 1.90
CA ILE A 172 4.67 4.64 2.69
C ILE A 172 4.15 3.23 2.39
N ALA A 173 2.82 3.04 2.33
CA ALA A 173 2.22 1.74 2.08
C ALA A 173 2.65 1.14 0.75
N VAL A 174 2.79 1.93 -0.32
CA VAL A 174 3.20 1.39 -1.62
C VAL A 174 4.60 0.80 -1.57
N THR A 175 5.48 1.21 -0.64
CA THR A 175 6.83 0.64 -0.48
C THR A 175 6.87 -0.58 0.46
N GLU A 176 6.11 -0.56 1.57
CA GLU A 176 6.22 -1.57 2.63
C GLU A 176 5.06 -2.57 2.70
N ALA A 177 3.86 -2.16 2.28
CA ALA A 177 2.63 -2.92 2.47
C ALA A 177 2.35 -3.88 1.31
N PRO A 178 1.53 -4.93 1.54
CA PRO A 178 1.05 -5.75 0.45
C PRO A 178 0.04 -4.97 -0.42
N GLU A 179 0.07 -5.22 -1.73
CA GLU A 179 -0.84 -4.63 -2.74
C GLU A 179 -2.31 -4.48 -2.31
N ASN A 180 -2.91 -5.46 -1.63
CA ASN A 180 -4.30 -5.35 -1.18
C ASN A 180 -4.54 -4.19 -0.20
N THR A 181 -3.56 -3.89 0.66
CA THR A 181 -3.60 -2.73 1.56
C THR A 181 -3.48 -1.44 0.77
N VAL A 182 -2.55 -1.38 -0.19
CA VAL A 182 -2.38 -0.23 -1.09
C VAL A 182 -3.66 0.04 -1.87
N VAL A 183 -4.30 -1.00 -2.41
CA VAL A 183 -5.60 -0.90 -3.10
C VAL A 183 -6.69 -0.32 -2.21
N THR A 184 -6.76 -0.74 -0.94
CA THR A 184 -7.71 -0.16 0.01
C THR A 184 -7.47 1.33 0.21
N ILE A 185 -6.21 1.74 0.43
CA ILE A 185 -5.87 3.16 0.62
C ILE A 185 -6.21 3.97 -0.63
N ILE A 186 -5.83 3.49 -1.82
CA ILE A 186 -6.16 4.13 -3.11
C ILE A 186 -7.67 4.33 -3.26
N ARG A 187 -8.49 3.33 -2.89
CA ARG A 187 -9.96 3.47 -2.99
C ARG A 187 -10.53 4.49 -2.02
N LEU A 188 -9.95 4.61 -0.82
CA LEU A 188 -10.37 5.61 0.15
C LEU A 188 -9.95 7.02 -0.29
N LEU A 189 -8.69 7.18 -0.73
CA LEU A 189 -8.21 8.42 -1.35
C LEU A 189 -9.05 8.82 -2.56
N SER A 190 -9.40 7.87 -3.43
CA SER A 190 -10.25 8.14 -4.60
C SER A 190 -11.63 8.68 -4.21
N GLN A 191 -12.24 8.13 -3.15
CA GLN A 191 -13.52 8.60 -2.63
C GLN A 191 -13.40 10.00 -2.01
N ILE A 192 -12.36 10.22 -1.20
CA ILE A 192 -12.06 11.53 -0.60
C ILE A 192 -11.84 12.58 -1.68
N GLY A 193 -10.94 12.33 -2.64
CA GLY A 193 -10.62 13.26 -3.71
C GLY A 193 -11.82 13.60 -4.56
N LYS A 194 -12.68 12.61 -4.87
CA LYS A 194 -13.92 12.85 -5.61
C LYS A 194 -14.86 13.75 -4.80
N LYS A 195 -15.01 13.49 -3.50
CA LYS A 195 -15.88 14.29 -2.63
C LYS A 195 -15.35 15.72 -2.43
N CYS A 196 -14.04 15.88 -2.28
CA CYS A 196 -13.37 17.19 -2.26
C CYS A 196 -13.66 17.97 -3.55
N ALA A 197 -13.55 17.31 -4.71
CA ALA A 197 -13.87 17.91 -6.00
C ALA A 197 -15.34 18.36 -6.05
N GLU A 198 -16.29 17.49 -5.69
CA GLU A 198 -17.73 17.81 -5.63
C GLU A 198 -18.05 19.00 -4.72
N LYS A 199 -17.26 19.22 -3.66
CA LYS A 199 -17.42 20.32 -2.70
C LYS A 199 -16.60 21.57 -3.07
N GLY A 200 -15.91 21.57 -4.20
CA GLY A 200 -15.09 22.70 -4.64
C GLY A 200 -13.85 22.95 -3.76
N LEU A 201 -13.30 21.90 -3.13
CA LEU A 201 -12.09 21.98 -2.32
C LEU A 201 -10.86 21.76 -3.21
N GLY A 202 -10.55 22.74 -4.06
CA GLY A 202 -9.51 22.66 -5.10
C GLY A 202 -8.16 22.15 -4.57
N ASP A 203 -7.57 22.87 -3.61
CA ASP A 203 -6.28 22.55 -2.99
C ASP A 203 -6.22 21.10 -2.45
N LYS A 204 -7.26 20.69 -1.73
CA LYS A 204 -7.35 19.33 -1.15
C LYS A 204 -7.54 18.27 -2.24
N THR A 205 -8.25 18.61 -3.31
CA THR A 205 -8.39 17.75 -4.50
C THR A 205 -7.04 17.54 -5.17
N SER A 206 -6.29 18.61 -5.43
CA SER A 206 -4.94 18.52 -6.03
C SER A 206 -4.00 17.68 -5.18
N TRP A 207 -4.04 17.84 -3.84
CA TRP A 207 -3.21 17.03 -2.95
C TRP A 207 -3.49 15.52 -3.09
N VAL A 208 -4.77 15.14 -3.09
CA VAL A 208 -5.17 13.73 -3.26
C VAL A 208 -4.79 13.20 -4.64
N VAL A 209 -4.94 14.02 -5.69
CA VAL A 209 -4.56 13.67 -7.07
C VAL A 209 -3.05 13.42 -7.16
N ASN A 210 -2.23 14.29 -6.59
CA ASN A 210 -0.78 14.12 -6.55
C ASN A 210 -0.38 12.84 -5.79
N GLY A 211 -0.97 12.62 -4.61
CA GLY A 211 -0.76 11.39 -3.84
C GLY A 211 -1.12 10.12 -4.63
N LEU A 212 -2.28 10.10 -5.29
CA LEU A 212 -2.71 8.99 -6.14
C LEU A 212 -1.78 8.78 -7.34
N SER A 213 -1.24 9.86 -7.91
CA SER A 213 -0.26 9.79 -8.99
C SER A 213 1.03 9.10 -8.53
N VAL A 214 1.63 9.57 -7.43
CA VAL A 214 2.85 9.01 -6.85
C VAL A 214 2.65 7.54 -6.49
N ILE A 215 1.59 7.22 -5.74
CA ILE A 215 1.25 5.84 -5.36
C ILE A 215 1.03 4.96 -6.60
N GLY A 216 0.39 5.49 -7.64
CA GLY A 216 0.13 4.79 -8.89
C GLY A 216 1.41 4.44 -9.66
N VAL A 217 2.32 5.40 -9.83
CA VAL A 217 3.60 5.20 -10.52
C VAL A 217 4.48 4.21 -9.76
N GLU A 218 4.60 4.35 -8.44
CA GLU A 218 5.34 3.41 -7.60
C GLU A 218 4.72 2.00 -7.62
N SER A 219 3.39 1.91 -7.67
CA SER A 219 2.68 0.63 -7.81
C SER A 219 3.05 -0.07 -9.12
N VAL A 220 3.21 0.67 -10.22
CA VAL A 220 3.68 0.13 -11.50
C VAL A 220 5.09 -0.42 -11.36
N GLY A 221 6.00 0.31 -10.72
CA GLY A 221 7.37 -0.13 -10.44
C GLY A 221 7.44 -1.43 -9.65
N ARG A 222 6.53 -1.63 -8.69
CA ARG A 222 6.42 -2.86 -7.90
C ARG A 222 5.60 -3.98 -8.56
N LYS A 223 5.10 -3.76 -9.78
CA LYS A 223 4.19 -4.68 -10.49
C LYS A 223 2.91 -4.97 -9.69
N PHE A 224 2.43 -3.98 -8.94
CA PHE A 224 1.13 -3.99 -8.27
C PHE A 224 0.05 -3.55 -9.28
N GLU A 225 -0.26 -4.46 -10.20
CA GLU A 225 -1.16 -4.21 -11.33
C GLU A 225 -2.56 -3.78 -10.87
N GLU A 226 -3.07 -4.34 -9.76
CA GLU A 226 -4.38 -3.97 -9.24
C GLU A 226 -4.36 -2.57 -8.60
N ALA A 227 -3.32 -2.25 -7.83
CA ALA A 227 -3.16 -0.92 -7.24
C ALA A 227 -3.04 0.15 -8.33
N SER A 228 -2.18 -0.08 -9.33
CA SER A 228 -1.97 0.83 -10.47
C SER A 228 -3.27 1.08 -11.25
N PHE A 229 -4.05 0.03 -11.48
CA PHE A 229 -5.35 0.13 -12.15
C PHE A 229 -6.36 0.98 -11.35
N PHE A 230 -6.42 0.78 -10.03
CA PHE A 230 -7.31 1.57 -9.18
C PHE A 230 -6.84 3.02 -9.04
N ALA A 231 -5.54 3.29 -9.01
CA ALA A 231 -5.00 4.65 -9.01
C ALA A 231 -5.41 5.40 -10.27
N ALA A 232 -5.19 4.80 -11.45
CA ALA A 232 -5.63 5.39 -12.73
C ALA A 232 -7.16 5.58 -12.78
N THR A 233 -7.94 4.64 -12.24
CA THR A 233 -9.40 4.81 -12.16
C THR A 233 -9.81 5.96 -11.23
N GLY A 234 -9.13 6.10 -10.08
CA GLY A 234 -9.35 7.19 -9.14
C GLY A 234 -9.04 8.56 -9.76
N LEU A 235 -7.85 8.70 -10.35
CA LEU A 235 -7.44 9.93 -11.05
C LEU A 235 -8.43 10.33 -12.13
N LYS A 236 -8.87 9.37 -12.96
CA LYS A 236 -9.92 9.59 -13.96
C LYS A 236 -11.20 10.15 -13.35
N GLN A 237 -11.70 9.54 -12.28
CA GLN A 237 -12.96 9.94 -11.66
C GLN A 237 -12.87 11.34 -11.05
N ILE A 238 -11.78 11.62 -10.34
CA ILE A 238 -11.55 12.92 -9.70
C ILE A 238 -11.37 14.00 -10.78
N GLY A 239 -10.51 13.75 -11.77
CA GLY A 239 -10.22 14.71 -12.84
C GLY A 239 -11.46 15.06 -13.67
N VAL A 240 -12.34 14.10 -13.97
CA VAL A 240 -13.60 14.36 -14.70
C VAL A 240 -14.52 15.28 -13.89
N VAL A 241 -14.65 15.05 -12.58
CA VAL A 241 -15.46 15.91 -11.70
C VAL A 241 -14.86 17.30 -11.61
N ALA A 242 -13.53 17.40 -11.41
CA ALA A 242 -12.82 18.66 -11.33
C ALA A 242 -12.93 19.49 -12.62
N ALA A 243 -12.77 18.85 -13.79
CA ALA A 243 -12.91 19.48 -15.09
C ALA A 243 -14.33 20.03 -15.31
N LYS A 244 -15.36 19.23 -15.01
CA LYS A 244 -16.77 19.61 -15.18
C LYS A 244 -17.18 20.88 -14.44
N ILE A 245 -16.60 21.11 -13.28
CA ILE A 245 -16.94 22.27 -12.45
C ILE A 245 -15.94 23.42 -12.62
N GLY A 246 -14.93 23.27 -13.49
CA GLY A 246 -13.85 24.25 -13.66
C GLY A 246 -13.05 24.45 -12.36
N LEU A 247 -12.79 23.37 -11.62
CA LEU A 247 -12.15 23.46 -10.31
C LEU A 247 -10.71 23.93 -10.44
N THR A 248 -10.38 25.05 -9.80
CA THR A 248 -9.00 25.53 -9.66
C THR A 248 -8.53 25.26 -8.24
N GLY A 249 -7.32 24.70 -8.09
CA GLY A 249 -6.69 24.41 -6.80
C GLY A 249 -5.78 25.52 -6.31
N GLY A 250 -6.13 26.78 -6.60
CA GLY A 250 -5.42 27.95 -6.11
C GLY A 250 -3.91 27.87 -6.35
N LEU A 251 -3.15 27.68 -5.26
CA LEU A 251 -1.67 27.58 -5.25
C LEU A 251 -1.13 26.21 -5.66
N LEU A 252 -1.92 25.14 -5.53
CA LEU A 252 -1.48 23.76 -5.72
C LEU A 252 -1.65 23.24 -7.15
N GLY A 253 -2.25 24.03 -8.03
CA GLY A 253 -2.46 23.68 -9.44
C GLY A 253 -3.93 23.43 -9.78
N ASP A 254 -4.16 22.92 -10.98
CA ASP A 254 -5.49 22.56 -11.47
C ASP A 254 -5.67 21.03 -11.31
N PRO A 255 -6.59 20.55 -10.45
CA PRO A 255 -6.70 19.13 -10.17
C PRO A 255 -6.97 18.24 -11.40
N ALA A 256 -7.62 18.77 -12.43
CA ALA A 256 -7.85 18.04 -13.68
C ALA A 256 -6.55 17.90 -14.48
N THR A 257 -5.74 18.95 -14.52
CA THR A 257 -4.40 18.97 -15.11
C THR A 257 -3.45 18.03 -14.36
N ASP A 258 -3.46 18.05 -13.04
CA ASP A 258 -2.68 17.15 -12.20
C ASP A 258 -3.07 15.69 -12.47
N ALA A 259 -4.37 15.42 -12.61
CA ALA A 259 -4.87 14.09 -12.93
C ALA A 259 -4.46 13.63 -14.33
N ILE A 260 -4.45 14.53 -15.33
CA ILE A 260 -3.94 14.24 -16.68
C ILE A 260 -2.46 13.83 -16.61
N ASN A 261 -1.63 14.58 -15.89
CA ASN A 261 -0.22 14.26 -15.75
C ASN A 261 -0.02 12.91 -15.06
N GLY A 262 -0.72 12.66 -13.95
CA GLY A 262 -0.62 11.37 -13.26
C GLY A 262 -1.10 10.18 -14.11
N LEU A 263 -2.16 10.34 -14.91
CA LEU A 263 -2.59 9.31 -15.85
C LEU A 263 -1.56 9.06 -16.95
N LYS A 264 -0.95 10.11 -17.51
CA LYS A 264 0.13 10.00 -18.49
C LYS A 264 1.29 9.20 -17.91
N ASP A 265 1.74 9.53 -16.70
CA ASP A 265 2.91 8.90 -16.07
C ASP A 265 2.64 7.44 -15.70
N ILE A 266 1.47 7.14 -15.10
CA ILE A 266 1.08 5.76 -14.80
C ILE A 266 0.96 4.94 -16.08
N GLY A 267 0.32 5.49 -17.11
CA GLY A 267 0.07 4.79 -18.38
C GLY A 267 1.35 4.46 -19.14
N THR A 268 2.25 5.45 -19.27
CA THR A 268 3.53 5.30 -19.97
C THR A 268 4.46 4.35 -19.22
N LYS A 269 4.56 4.47 -17.88
CA LYS A 269 5.34 3.54 -17.05
C LYS A 269 4.78 2.12 -17.10
N ALA A 270 3.45 1.95 -17.14
CA ALA A 270 2.81 0.64 -17.24
C ALA A 270 3.10 -0.03 -18.59
N ALA A 271 3.13 0.76 -19.68
CA ALA A 271 3.50 0.28 -21.00
C ALA A 271 4.98 -0.15 -21.04
N GLU A 272 5.88 0.70 -20.57
CA GLU A 272 7.33 0.42 -20.47
C GLU A 272 7.60 -0.87 -19.67
N ASN A 273 6.89 -1.09 -18.57
CA ASN A 273 7.03 -2.30 -17.75
C ASN A 273 6.31 -3.54 -18.32
N GLY A 274 5.65 -3.42 -19.49
CA GLY A 274 4.90 -4.50 -20.13
C GLY A 274 3.72 -5.03 -19.30
N LEU A 275 3.09 -4.19 -18.49
CA LEU A 275 1.99 -4.59 -17.61
C LEU A 275 0.68 -4.73 -18.41
N LYS A 276 0.39 -5.95 -18.87
CA LYS A 276 -0.80 -6.26 -19.67
C LYS A 276 -2.05 -6.52 -18.85
N LYS A 277 -1.93 -6.90 -17.58
CA LYS A 277 -3.09 -7.28 -16.77
C LYS A 277 -3.94 -6.05 -16.44
N ARG A 278 -5.27 -6.18 -16.61
CA ARG A 278 -6.26 -5.12 -16.38
C ARG A 278 -6.10 -3.87 -17.25
N ASP A 279 -5.29 -3.95 -18.30
CA ASP A 279 -5.09 -2.88 -19.28
C ASP A 279 -4.86 -1.49 -18.65
N ILE A 280 -3.94 -1.40 -17.69
CA ILE A 280 -3.64 -0.15 -16.93
C ILE A 280 -3.40 1.02 -17.89
N THR A 281 -2.60 0.79 -18.93
CA THR A 281 -2.34 1.74 -20.01
C THR A 281 -3.63 2.19 -20.70
N ILE A 282 -4.55 1.27 -21.03
CA ILE A 282 -5.82 1.68 -21.65
C ILE A 282 -6.71 2.42 -20.67
N ARG A 283 -6.73 2.03 -19.40
CA ARG A 283 -7.46 2.76 -18.36
C ARG A 283 -6.93 4.20 -18.21
N ALA A 284 -5.62 4.39 -18.30
CA ALA A 284 -5.01 5.71 -18.37
C ALA A 284 -5.45 6.49 -19.61
N ALA A 285 -5.42 5.88 -20.80
CA ALA A 285 -5.89 6.49 -22.05
C ALA A 285 -7.38 6.91 -21.98
N GLU A 286 -8.24 6.05 -21.44
CA GLU A 286 -9.66 6.35 -21.21
C GLU A 286 -9.84 7.52 -20.22
N GLY A 287 -8.97 7.63 -19.22
CA GLY A 287 -8.97 8.74 -18.28
C GLY A 287 -8.57 10.05 -18.93
N LEU A 288 -7.47 10.07 -19.68
CA LEU A 288 -7.02 11.22 -20.44
C LEU A 288 -8.10 11.72 -21.40
N ARG A 289 -8.73 10.79 -22.13
CA ARG A 289 -9.87 11.10 -22.99
C ARG A 289 -10.99 11.76 -22.20
N ASP A 290 -11.48 11.11 -21.16
CA ASP A 290 -12.68 11.56 -20.45
C ASP A 290 -12.47 12.90 -19.74
N ILE A 291 -11.29 13.15 -19.16
CA ILE A 291 -10.98 14.47 -18.59
C ILE A 291 -10.87 15.52 -19.71
N GLY A 292 -10.17 15.19 -20.80
CA GLY A 292 -9.99 16.10 -21.95
C GLY A 292 -11.30 16.54 -22.57
N MET A 293 -12.30 15.65 -22.68
CA MET A 293 -13.62 16.00 -23.22
C MET A 293 -14.36 17.05 -22.36
N GLU A 294 -14.09 17.09 -21.07
CA GLU A 294 -14.72 18.02 -20.13
C GLU A 294 -13.97 19.34 -19.97
N LEU A 295 -12.71 19.42 -20.45
CA LEU A 295 -11.90 20.64 -20.41
C LEU A 295 -12.14 21.52 -21.64
N GLU A 296 -12.10 22.84 -21.43
CA GLU A 296 -11.99 23.81 -22.53
C GLU A 296 -10.61 23.67 -23.21
N GLY A 297 -9.55 23.57 -22.41
CA GLY A 297 -8.16 23.39 -22.85
C GLY A 297 -7.78 21.92 -23.07
N LYS A 298 -8.17 21.33 -24.20
CA LYS A 298 -7.96 19.90 -24.50
C LYS A 298 -6.51 19.48 -24.78
N TYR A 299 -5.62 20.46 -24.98
CA TYR A 299 -4.22 20.26 -25.38
C TYR A 299 -3.46 19.27 -24.49
N LEU A 300 -3.58 19.37 -23.17
CA LEU A 300 -2.82 18.53 -22.24
C LEU A 300 -3.22 17.05 -22.32
N ALA A 301 -4.53 16.78 -22.38
CA ALA A 301 -5.06 15.42 -22.54
C ALA A 301 -4.63 14.80 -23.88
N VAL A 302 -4.68 15.58 -24.96
CA VAL A 302 -4.24 15.15 -26.29
C VAL A 302 -2.75 14.86 -26.31
N ASN A 303 -1.92 15.73 -25.73
CA ASN A 303 -0.48 15.48 -25.60
C ASN A 303 -0.21 14.19 -24.79
N GLY A 304 -0.88 14.02 -23.65
CA GLY A 304 -0.79 12.79 -22.85
C GLY A 304 -1.14 11.52 -23.65
N LEU A 305 -2.18 11.57 -24.48
CA LEU A 305 -2.58 10.45 -25.34
C LEU A 305 -1.58 10.17 -26.46
N TRP A 306 -1.00 11.20 -27.07
CA TRP A 306 0.07 11.07 -28.05
C TRP A 306 1.32 10.42 -27.45
N CYS A 307 1.72 10.84 -26.26
CA CYS A 307 2.81 10.19 -25.53
C CYS A 307 2.51 8.74 -25.21
N LEU A 308 1.33 8.48 -24.68
CA LEU A 308 0.93 7.11 -24.38
C LEU A 308 0.89 6.24 -25.64
N GLY A 309 0.47 6.80 -26.78
CA GLY A 309 0.51 6.15 -28.08
C GLY A 309 1.91 5.72 -28.51
N ALA A 310 2.91 6.58 -28.36
CA ALA A 310 4.30 6.25 -28.68
C ALA A 310 4.85 5.13 -27.77
N PHE A 311 4.59 5.20 -26.46
CA PHE A 311 4.96 4.13 -25.52
C PHE A 311 4.25 2.81 -25.84
N VAL A 312 2.97 2.86 -26.17
CA VAL A 312 2.21 1.67 -26.55
C VAL A 312 2.74 1.08 -27.86
N MET A 313 3.10 1.89 -28.84
CA MET A 313 3.70 1.41 -30.08
C MET A 313 5.03 0.67 -29.82
N GLU A 314 5.87 1.21 -28.95
CA GLU A 314 7.16 0.59 -28.61
C GLU A 314 7.01 -0.70 -27.80
N TYR A 315 6.19 -0.68 -26.75
CA TYR A 315 6.20 -1.73 -25.72
C TYR A 315 4.99 -2.66 -25.73
N LEU A 316 3.84 -2.22 -26.27
CA LEU A 316 2.55 -2.94 -26.25
C LEU A 316 1.74 -2.72 -27.54
N PRO A 317 2.27 -3.02 -28.73
CA PRO A 317 1.66 -2.63 -30.01
C PRO A 317 0.24 -3.17 -30.23
N GLU A 318 -0.14 -4.25 -29.54
CA GLU A 318 -1.52 -4.77 -29.54
C GLU A 318 -2.56 -3.80 -28.93
N HIS A 319 -2.12 -2.80 -28.18
CA HIS A 319 -2.98 -1.81 -27.53
C HIS A 319 -3.09 -0.50 -28.33
N CYS A 320 -2.32 -0.33 -29.42
CA CYS A 320 -2.29 0.90 -30.23
C CYS A 320 -3.68 1.33 -30.70
N ASP A 321 -4.47 0.40 -31.24
CA ASP A 321 -5.77 0.71 -31.83
C ASP A 321 -6.75 1.27 -30.78
N ARG A 322 -6.64 0.82 -29.52
CA ARG A 322 -7.45 1.34 -28.42
C ARG A 322 -7.05 2.77 -28.04
N VAL A 323 -5.76 3.11 -28.10
CA VAL A 323 -5.31 4.50 -27.88
C VAL A 323 -5.77 5.40 -29.04
N ILE A 324 -5.65 4.93 -30.29
CA ILE A 324 -6.14 5.62 -31.49
C ILE A 324 -7.65 5.91 -31.38
N GLN A 325 -8.45 4.92 -30.97
CA GLN A 325 -9.88 5.11 -30.74
C GLN A 325 -10.20 6.20 -29.69
N ASN A 326 -9.34 6.37 -28.67
CA ASN A 326 -9.50 7.44 -27.70
C ASN A 326 -9.17 8.82 -28.29
N LEU A 327 -8.10 8.93 -29.09
CA LEU A 327 -7.74 10.16 -29.81
C LEU A 327 -8.83 10.59 -30.79
N LYS A 328 -9.38 9.66 -31.58
CA LYS A 328 -10.46 9.93 -32.55
C LYS A 328 -11.72 10.50 -31.90
N LYS A 329 -12.02 10.09 -30.66
CA LYS A 329 -13.16 10.66 -29.92
C LYS A 329 -12.96 12.14 -29.62
N ILE A 330 -11.74 12.56 -29.27
CA ILE A 330 -11.41 13.98 -29.07
C ILE A 330 -11.32 14.72 -30.40
N GLU A 331 -10.77 14.09 -31.45
CA GLU A 331 -10.68 14.65 -32.81
C GLU A 331 -12.04 15.17 -33.30
N ASN A 332 -13.12 14.44 -33.01
CA ASN A 332 -14.47 14.83 -33.40
C ASN A 332 -14.91 16.19 -32.80
N GLU A 333 -14.31 16.65 -31.71
CA GLU A 333 -14.62 17.95 -31.10
C GLU A 333 -13.68 19.07 -31.53
N ILE A 334 -12.39 18.78 -31.73
CA ILE A 334 -11.36 19.82 -31.97
C ILE A 334 -10.88 19.89 -33.42
N GLY A 335 -11.22 18.90 -34.23
CA GLY A 335 -10.70 18.73 -35.59
C GLY A 335 -9.29 18.13 -35.63
N LYS A 336 -8.99 17.48 -36.77
CA LYS A 336 -7.74 16.77 -37.02
C LYS A 336 -6.50 17.67 -36.94
N ASP A 337 -6.58 18.88 -37.48
CA ASP A 337 -5.43 19.79 -37.54
C ASP A 337 -4.95 20.20 -36.13
N ALA A 338 -5.88 20.53 -35.24
CA ALA A 338 -5.58 20.84 -33.84
C ALA A 338 -4.94 19.64 -33.14
N LEU A 339 -5.56 18.46 -33.26
CA LEU A 339 -5.07 17.22 -32.66
C LEU A 339 -3.62 16.90 -33.08
N MET A 340 -3.32 17.06 -34.37
CA MET A 340 -2.00 16.78 -34.94
C MET A 340 -0.95 17.82 -34.53
N SER A 341 -1.34 19.08 -34.34
CA SER A 341 -0.43 20.13 -33.89
C SER A 341 0.05 19.91 -32.46
N TRP A 342 -0.83 19.37 -31.60
CA TRP A 342 -0.59 19.20 -30.16
C TRP A 342 0.27 17.99 -29.80
N GLY A 343 0.41 17.00 -30.69
CA GLY A 343 1.23 15.82 -30.44
C GLY A 343 2.74 16.05 -30.45
N LYS A 344 3.23 17.19 -30.97
CA LYS A 344 4.66 17.44 -31.21
C LYS A 344 5.51 17.48 -29.93
N ASN A 345 4.91 17.84 -28.81
CA ASN A 345 5.64 18.06 -27.55
C ASN A 345 6.05 16.76 -26.86
N CYS A 346 5.53 15.60 -27.27
CA CYS A 346 5.97 14.35 -26.65
C CYS A 346 7.44 14.01 -26.94
N ILE A 347 7.94 14.40 -28.13
CA ILE A 347 9.29 14.04 -28.57
C ILE A 347 10.37 14.75 -27.76
N SER A 348 10.09 15.95 -27.23
CA SER A 348 11.05 16.66 -26.38
C SER A 348 11.30 15.93 -25.07
N ASP A 349 10.25 15.35 -24.49
CA ASP A 349 10.32 14.66 -23.20
C ASP A 349 10.94 13.26 -23.35
N TYR A 350 10.75 12.62 -24.52
CA TYR A 350 11.20 11.24 -24.80
C TYR A 350 11.87 11.11 -26.18
N PRO A 351 13.08 11.65 -26.37
CA PRO A 351 13.75 11.65 -27.67
C PRO A 351 14.04 10.25 -28.22
N ASN A 352 14.17 9.26 -27.34
CA ASN A 352 14.37 7.85 -27.69
C ASN A 352 13.13 7.20 -28.33
N LEU A 353 11.93 7.75 -28.14
CA LEU A 353 10.68 7.22 -28.71
C LEU A 353 10.28 7.88 -30.03
N LYS A 354 11.17 8.67 -30.66
CA LYS A 354 10.88 9.39 -31.90
C LYS A 354 10.39 8.47 -33.02
N ALA A 355 11.00 7.31 -33.20
CA ALA A 355 10.62 6.36 -34.26
C ALA A 355 9.22 5.78 -34.01
N SER A 356 8.96 5.29 -32.79
CA SER A 356 7.68 4.72 -32.36
C SER A 356 6.56 5.77 -32.38
N PHE A 357 6.87 7.04 -32.10
CA PHE A 357 5.93 8.16 -32.24
C PHE A 357 5.52 8.39 -33.70
N GLU A 358 6.47 8.44 -34.64
CA GLU A 358 6.15 8.62 -36.06
C GLU A 358 5.37 7.40 -36.62
N GLU A 359 5.70 6.19 -36.18
CA GLU A 359 4.93 4.99 -36.54
C GLU A 359 3.51 5.04 -35.98
N PHE A 360 3.35 5.44 -34.72
CA PHE A 360 2.03 5.62 -34.10
C PHE A 360 1.19 6.67 -34.85
N LYS A 361 1.81 7.78 -35.22
CA LYS A 361 1.18 8.84 -36.03
C LYS A 361 0.79 8.35 -37.43
N LYS A 362 1.62 7.52 -38.07
CA LYS A 362 1.28 6.88 -39.34
C LYS A 362 0.05 5.99 -39.20
N ARG A 363 0.05 5.08 -38.22
CA ARG A 363 -1.08 4.17 -37.94
C ARG A 363 -2.37 4.91 -37.61
N TYR A 364 -2.28 6.02 -36.85
CA TYR A 364 -3.41 6.89 -36.57
C TYR A 364 -4.02 7.53 -37.84
N ASN A 365 -3.22 7.84 -38.86
CA ASN A 365 -3.71 8.39 -40.12
C ASN A 365 -4.32 7.34 -41.06
N GLU A 366 -3.94 6.07 -40.91
CA GLU A 366 -4.42 4.95 -41.73
C GLU A 366 -5.75 4.37 -41.23
N GLY A 367 -5.93 4.31 -39.91
CA GLY A 367 -7.16 3.83 -39.28
C GLY A 367 -8.21 4.92 -39.23
#